data_AF-A0A7C5Y1S7-F1
#
_entry.id   AF-A0A7C5Y1S7-F1
#
_cell.length_a   1.000
_cell.length_b   1.000
_cell.length_c   1.000
_cell.angle_alpha   90.00
_cell.angle_beta   90.00
_cell.angle_gamma   90.00
#
_symmetry.space_group_name_H-M   'P 1'
#
loop_
_entity.id
_entity.type
_entity.pdbx_description
1 polymer ?
#
loop_
_entity_poly.entity_id
_entity_poly.type
_entity_poly.pdbx_seq_one_letter_code
_entity_poly.pdbx_strand_id
1 'polypeptide(L)'
;CYSAELERTMIVGRPSSEQEKFFKLMLEARETAFKNIKAGAKISDVEKAVRKFFKEKDLTKYWRHHTGHGIGLDYHEALFFDNARAGLALQGGGIFISFQ
;
A
#
# COMPACT_ATOMS: atom_id res chain seq x y z
N CYS A 1 -10.90 -0.79 -22.53
CA CYS A 1 -9.49 -0.76 -22.15
C CYS A 1 -9.39 -0.87 -20.64
N TYR A 2 -8.39 -1.56 -20.12
CA TYR A 2 -8.09 -1.64 -18.69
C TYR A 2 -6.70 -1.05 -18.44
N SER A 3 -6.52 -0.42 -17.28
CA SER A 3 -5.28 0.22 -16.85
C SER A 3 -4.40 -0.73 -16.04
N ALA A 4 -3.10 -0.46 -16.02
CA ALA A 4 -2.13 -1.14 -15.17
C ALA A 4 -1.23 -0.11 -14.49
N GLU A 5 -0.90 -0.36 -13.22
CA GLU A 5 -0.03 0.48 -12.41
C GLU A 5 1.04 -0.40 -11.75
N LEU A 6 2.25 0.14 -11.60
CA LEU A 6 3.38 -0.60 -11.03
C LEU A 6 4.50 0.35 -10.60
N GLU A 7 4.85 0.33 -9.32
CA GLU A 7 6.00 1.07 -8.80
C GLU A 7 7.23 0.17 -8.69
N ARG A 8 8.39 0.71 -9.10
CA ARG A 8 9.71 0.11 -8.87
C ARG A 8 10.69 1.20 -8.48
N THR A 9 11.38 0.98 -7.37
CA THR A 9 12.53 1.81 -6.98
C THR A 9 13.79 1.24 -7.59
N MET A 10 14.56 2.06 -8.31
CA MET A 10 15.87 1.69 -8.84
C MET A 10 16.96 2.52 -8.17
N ILE A 11 18.09 1.90 -7.86
CA ILE A 11 19.30 2.56 -7.36
C ILE A 11 20.39 2.37 -8.43
N VAL A 12 20.91 3.47 -8.98
CA VAL A 12 21.97 3.43 -9.98
C VAL A 12 23.32 3.45 -9.28
N GLY A 13 24.11 2.40 -9.46
CA GLY A 13 25.38 2.20 -8.74
C GLY A 13 25.20 1.34 -7.49
N ARG A 14 26.08 1.52 -6.49
CA ARG A 14 25.97 0.79 -5.21
C ARG A 14 25.08 1.57 -4.23
N PRO A 15 24.11 0.92 -3.58
CA PRO A 15 23.29 1.58 -2.57
C PRO A 15 24.13 1.92 -1.33
N SER A 16 23.81 3.03 -0.67
CA SER A 16 24.27 3.30 0.69
C SER A 16 23.55 2.39 1.69
N SER A 17 24.13 2.20 2.88
CA SER A 17 23.48 1.45 3.96
C SER A 17 22.12 2.04 4.36
N GLU A 18 21.98 3.35 4.27
CA GLU A 18 20.72 4.06 4.50
C GLU A 18 19.68 3.76 3.41
N GLN A 19 20.07 3.78 2.14
CA GLN A 19 19.19 3.43 1.03
C GLN A 19 18.73 1.97 1.13
N GLU A 20 19.62 1.03 1.45
CA GLU A 20 19.23 -0.37 1.68
C GLU A 20 18.23 -0.51 2.83
N LYS A 21 18.47 0.22 3.93
CA LYS A 21 17.57 0.21 5.10
C LYS A 21 16.18 0.69 4.71
N PHE A 22 16.07 1.84 4.04
CA PHE A 22 14.76 2.38 3.64
C PHE A 22 14.07 1.53 2.59
N PHE A 23 14.82 0.96 1.64
CA PHE A 23 14.25 0.04 0.66
C PHE A 23 13.68 -1.22 1.33
N LYS A 24 14.39 -1.80 2.32
CA LYS A 24 13.87 -2.92 3.13
C LYS A 24 12.63 -2.54 3.92
N LEU A 25 12.59 -1.34 4.53
CA LEU A 25 11.42 -0.86 5.26
C LEU A 25 10.21 -0.65 4.34
N MET A 26 10.41 -0.15 3.12
CA MET A 26 9.35 -0.04 2.11
C MET A 26 8.82 -1.43 1.72
N LEU A 27 9.70 -2.40 1.47
CA LEU A 27 9.29 -3.78 1.21
C LEU A 27 8.49 -4.37 2.37
N GLU A 28 8.94 -4.19 3.61
CA GLU A 28 8.21 -4.63 4.81
C GLU A 28 6.82 -3.98 4.94
N ALA A 29 6.68 -2.68 4.61
CA ALA A 29 5.39 -1.99 4.60
C ALA A 29 4.44 -2.60 3.58
N ARG A 30 4.92 -2.86 2.35
CA ARG A 30 4.15 -3.51 1.29
C ARG A 30 3.69 -4.91 1.70
N GLU A 31 4.60 -5.72 2.22
CA GLU A 31 4.27 -7.07 2.72
C GLU A 31 3.27 -7.03 3.88
N THR A 32 3.35 -6.03 4.76
CA THR A 32 2.39 -5.85 5.85
C THR A 32 0.97 -5.74 5.32
N ALA A 33 0.76 -4.99 4.26
CA ALA A 33 -0.56 -4.84 3.71
C ALA A 33 -1.02 -6.01 2.86
N PHE A 34 -0.15 -6.64 2.06
CA PHE A 34 -0.50 -7.88 1.35
C PHE A 34 -0.99 -8.98 2.30
N LYS A 35 -0.40 -9.09 3.50
CA LYS A 35 -0.86 -10.01 4.54
C LYS A 35 -2.27 -9.69 5.07
N ASN A 36 -2.71 -8.43 4.96
CA ASN A 36 -4.02 -7.98 5.42
C ASN A 36 -5.07 -7.92 4.29
N ILE A 37 -4.64 -7.94 3.02
CA ILE A 37 -5.52 -7.99 1.86
C ILE A 37 -6.00 -9.42 1.64
N LYS A 38 -7.27 -9.65 1.94
CA LYS A 38 -7.97 -10.92 1.69
C LYS A 38 -9.46 -10.68 1.55
N ALA A 39 -10.16 -11.60 0.89
CA ALA A 39 -11.62 -11.54 0.78
C ALA A 39 -12.26 -11.44 2.19
N GLY A 40 -13.22 -10.53 2.33
CA GLY A 40 -13.92 -10.22 3.57
C GLY A 40 -13.17 -9.29 4.53
N ALA A 41 -11.88 -9.00 4.31
CA ALA A 41 -11.18 -8.01 5.13
C ALA A 41 -11.70 -6.60 4.84
N LYS A 42 -11.80 -5.77 5.88
CA LYS A 42 -12.18 -4.37 5.71
C LYS A 42 -11.00 -3.58 5.16
N ILE A 43 -11.27 -2.69 4.22
CA ILE A 43 -10.26 -1.81 3.63
C ILE A 43 -9.53 -0.99 4.71
N SER A 44 -10.26 -0.49 5.69
CA SER A 44 -9.68 0.25 6.81
C SER A 44 -8.72 -0.57 7.67
N ASP A 45 -8.89 -1.89 7.73
CA ASP A 45 -8.02 -2.73 8.55
C ASP A 45 -6.64 -2.88 7.90
N VAL A 46 -6.59 -2.91 6.57
CA VAL A 46 -5.34 -2.84 5.81
C VAL A 46 -4.64 -1.50 6.06
N GLU A 47 -5.35 -0.38 5.89
CA GLU A 47 -4.80 0.97 6.13
C GLU A 47 -4.28 1.12 7.57
N LYS A 48 -5.03 0.63 8.58
CA LYS A 48 -4.59 0.64 9.98
C LYS A 48 -3.34 -0.19 10.21
N ALA A 49 -3.23 -1.36 9.58
CA ALA A 49 -2.05 -2.21 9.72
C ALA A 49 -0.79 -1.53 9.17
N VAL A 50 -0.89 -0.89 8.01
CA VAL A 50 0.24 -0.14 7.43
C VAL A 50 0.58 1.08 8.27
N ARG A 51 -0.41 1.87 8.70
CA ARG A 51 -0.16 3.02 9.57
C ARG A 51 0.49 2.62 10.88
N LYS A 52 0.09 1.48 11.46
CA LYS A 52 0.72 0.91 12.65
C LYS A 52 2.19 0.58 12.39
N PHE A 53 2.50 -0.08 11.27
CA PHE A 53 3.89 -0.34 10.87
C PHE A 53 4.72 0.95 10.75
N PHE A 54 4.19 1.98 10.08
CA PHE A 54 4.87 3.28 9.96
C PHE A 54 5.09 3.95 11.30
N LYS A 55 4.17 3.81 12.25
CA LYS A 55 4.33 4.33 13.61
C LYS A 55 5.40 3.56 14.39
N GLU A 56 5.38 2.23 14.34
CA GLU A 56 6.33 1.37 15.05
C GLU A 56 7.77 1.51 14.54
N LYS A 57 7.95 1.82 13.26
CA LYS A 57 9.26 2.04 12.63
C LYS A 57 9.73 3.50 12.64
N ASP A 58 9.00 4.41 13.28
CA ASP A 58 9.24 5.86 13.28
C ASP A 58 9.33 6.48 11.88
N LEU A 59 8.47 6.00 10.97
CA LEU A 59 8.39 6.43 9.58
C LEU A 59 7.22 7.38 9.31
N THR A 60 6.39 7.68 10.32
CA THR A 60 5.13 8.45 10.13
C THR A 60 5.36 9.79 9.44
N LYS A 61 6.52 10.45 9.69
CA LYS A 61 6.90 11.71 9.03
C LYS A 61 7.10 11.59 7.51
N TYR A 62 7.30 10.39 6.99
CA TYR A 62 7.49 10.12 5.56
C TYR A 62 6.19 9.68 4.85
N TRP A 63 5.09 9.53 5.58
CA TRP A 63 3.79 9.14 5.02
C TRP A 63 3.18 10.26 4.15
N ARG A 64 2.77 9.95 2.91
CA ARG A 64 2.29 10.96 1.94
C ARG A 64 0.86 10.76 1.45
N HIS A 65 0.39 9.53 1.30
CA HIS A 65 -0.91 9.17 0.70
C HIS A 65 -1.49 7.94 1.39
N HIS A 66 -2.68 7.49 0.98
CA HIS A 66 -3.26 6.23 1.44
C HIS A 66 -2.47 5.01 0.94
N THR A 67 -2.77 3.84 1.51
CA THR A 67 -2.08 2.59 1.18
C THR A 67 -2.27 2.15 -0.28
N GLY A 68 -3.39 2.50 -0.93
CA GLY A 68 -3.68 2.13 -2.32
C GLY A 68 -5.11 2.48 -2.74
N HIS A 69 -5.52 2.04 -3.93
CA HIS A 69 -6.86 2.28 -4.50
C HIS A 69 -7.32 1.13 -5.43
N GLY A 70 -8.55 1.25 -5.93
CA GLY A 70 -9.04 0.40 -7.02
C GLY A 70 -8.53 0.89 -8.37
N ILE A 71 -8.36 -0.02 -9.32
CA ILE A 71 -7.96 0.27 -10.72
C ILE A 71 -8.71 -0.65 -11.67
N GLY A 72 -9.09 -0.12 -12.83
CA GLY A 72 -9.88 -0.86 -13.80
C GLY A 72 -9.97 -0.12 -15.14
N LEU A 73 -11.09 0.53 -15.38
CA LEU A 73 -11.31 1.40 -16.54
C LEU A 73 -10.66 2.78 -16.37
N ASP A 74 -10.53 3.25 -15.13
CA ASP A 74 -9.80 4.46 -14.76
C ASP A 74 -8.54 4.10 -13.95
N TYR A 75 -7.60 5.03 -13.88
CA TYR A 75 -6.38 4.89 -13.09
C TYR A 75 -6.67 4.87 -11.59
N HIS A 76 -7.57 5.73 -11.12
CA HIS A 76 -7.95 5.81 -9.70
C HIS A 76 -9.46 5.63 -9.54
N GLU A 77 -9.89 4.44 -9.16
CA GLU A 77 -11.30 4.11 -8.93
C GLU A 77 -11.61 3.90 -7.44
N ALA A 78 -12.90 3.84 -7.12
CA ALA A 78 -13.36 3.56 -5.76
C ALA A 78 -12.71 2.28 -5.21
N LEU A 79 -12.60 2.22 -3.87
CA LEU A 79 -11.75 1.33 -3.05
C LEU A 79 -10.43 1.98 -2.59
N PHE A 80 -10.45 3.28 -2.31
CA PHE A 80 -9.36 3.97 -1.62
C PHE A 80 -9.13 3.43 -0.21
N PHE A 81 -7.88 3.13 0.11
CA PHE A 81 -7.48 2.59 1.41
C PHE A 81 -7.42 3.69 2.45
N ASP A 82 -8.56 4.07 2.99
CA ASP A 82 -8.66 5.11 4.00
C ASP A 82 -9.36 4.63 5.29
N ASN A 83 -9.28 5.47 6.33
CA ASN A 83 -10.00 5.22 7.58
C ASN A 83 -11.48 5.62 7.51
N ALA A 84 -11.90 6.36 6.48
CA ALA A 84 -13.24 6.92 6.36
C ALA A 84 -14.26 5.89 5.85
N ARG A 85 -13.83 4.89 5.07
CA ARG A 85 -14.65 3.81 4.52
C ARG A 85 -14.56 2.51 5.34
N ALA A 86 -14.62 2.63 6.66
CA ALA A 86 -14.38 1.53 7.61
C ALA A 86 -15.36 0.34 7.54
N GLY A 87 -16.44 0.44 6.77
CA GLY A 87 -17.43 -0.63 6.59
C GLY A 87 -17.25 -1.46 5.32
N LEU A 88 -16.40 -1.04 4.38
CA LEU A 88 -16.31 -1.68 3.07
C LEU A 88 -15.39 -2.91 3.12
N ALA A 89 -15.96 -4.09 2.86
CA ALA A 89 -15.24 -5.35 2.79
C ALA A 89 -14.71 -5.61 1.38
N LEU A 90 -13.46 -6.07 1.29
CA LEU A 90 -12.85 -6.54 0.04
C LEU A 90 -13.61 -7.77 -0.45
N GLN A 91 -14.09 -7.74 -1.70
CA GLN A 91 -14.73 -8.90 -2.33
C GLN A 91 -13.71 -9.70 -3.14
N GLY A 92 -13.93 -11.03 -3.26
CA GLY A 92 -13.14 -11.86 -4.15
C GLY A 92 -13.32 -11.42 -5.61
N GLY A 93 -12.20 -11.18 -6.32
CA GLY A 93 -12.20 -10.67 -7.70
C GLY A 93 -12.01 -9.15 -7.84
N GLY A 94 -11.90 -8.40 -6.73
CA GLY A 94 -11.48 -7.00 -6.77
C GLY A 94 -10.05 -6.86 -7.29
N ILE A 95 -9.83 -5.97 -8.26
CA ILE A 95 -8.50 -5.61 -8.77
C ILE A 95 -7.98 -4.47 -7.90
N PHE A 96 -6.82 -4.69 -7.27
CA PHE A 96 -6.19 -3.75 -6.33
C PHE A 96 -4.76 -3.53 -6.78
N ILE A 97 -4.33 -2.27 -6.92
CA ILE A 97 -2.92 -1.97 -7.18
C ILE A 97 -2.46 -0.75 -6.36
N SER A 98 -1.14 -0.79 -6.13
CA SER A 98 -0.21 0.25 -5.73
C SER A 98 -0.07 0.54 -4.23
N PHE A 99 1.17 0.36 -3.76
CA PHE A 99 1.73 1.00 -2.58
C PHE A 99 2.61 2.13 -3.10
N GLN A 100 2.11 3.35 -2.99
CA GLN A 100 2.93 4.53 -3.24
C GLN A 100 3.91 4.75 -2.07
#